data_AF-A0A7X9B2F9-F1
#
_entry.id   AF-A0A7X9B2F9-F1
#
_cell.length_a   1.000
_cell.length_b   1.000
_cell.length_c   1.000
_cell.angle_alpha   90.00
_cell.angle_beta   90.00
_cell.angle_gamma   90.00
#
_symmetry.space_group_name_H-M   'P 1'
#
loop_
_entity.id
_entity.type
_entity.pdbx_description
1 polymer ?
#
loop_
_entity_poly.entity_id
_entity_poly.type
_entity_poly.pdbx_seq_one_letter_code
_entity_poly.pdbx_strand_id
1 'polypeptide(L)'
;MDCFLCHRSPWMQKKSFEFLKNLLDNHKERIREEDVFRLLECDGSEQLLAKLVRETFPADIIEKTQENRSRDLLLELDHVRFTEGIRRLWNEDGLRHRVHAILPALSENAMATPWEKPGVPDVFHEKMLELQQTLKLSDLEIDIFLVSLATEEGILNHPDPGRSFNSKLFMMSKCLNMGEAIILDRVAPQKPLLRFQCLDNNLDPNNNLFMFLCGMTEEPLASSYFVKDTNETLPWSDFADLTKTHGAILKRMLTTGDKPVNILLYGA
;
A
#
# COMPACT_ATOMS: atom_id res chain seq x y z
N MET A 1 -5.27 -16.19 -8.19
CA MET A 1 -4.37 -16.09 -7.01
C MET A 1 -5.26 -16.19 -5.80
N ASP A 2 -4.97 -17.10 -4.88
CA ASP A 2 -5.62 -17.11 -3.56
C ASP A 2 -5.20 -15.83 -2.84
N CYS A 3 -6.00 -14.77 -3.06
CA CYS A 3 -5.70 -13.41 -2.65
C CYS A 3 -5.45 -13.35 -1.14
N PHE A 4 -4.28 -12.86 -0.75
CA PHE A 4 -3.93 -12.49 0.62
C PHE A 4 -5.04 -11.62 1.25
N LEU A 5 -5.14 -11.62 2.59
CA LEU A 5 -6.21 -10.87 3.28
C LEU A 5 -6.17 -9.37 2.96
N CYS A 6 -5.01 -8.80 2.62
CA CYS A 6 -4.90 -7.41 2.18
C CYS A 6 -5.73 -7.13 0.90
N HIS A 7 -5.85 -8.08 -0.02
CA HIS A 7 -6.70 -7.99 -1.22
C HIS A 7 -8.19 -8.26 -0.94
N ARG A 8 -8.56 -8.47 0.32
CA ARG A 8 -9.94 -8.64 0.78
C ARG A 8 -10.35 -7.56 1.77
N SER A 9 -9.44 -6.67 2.14
CA SER A 9 -9.65 -5.61 3.11
C SER A 9 -10.32 -4.41 2.45
N PRO A 10 -11.56 -4.04 2.84
CA PRO A 10 -12.20 -2.81 2.36
C PRO A 10 -11.41 -1.55 2.72
N TRP A 11 -10.72 -1.56 3.87
CA TRP A 11 -9.87 -0.46 4.27
C TRP A 11 -8.66 -0.32 3.34
N MET A 12 -7.98 -1.42 3.01
CA MET A 12 -6.88 -1.42 2.05
C MET A 12 -7.36 -1.02 0.64
N GLN A 13 -8.54 -1.49 0.22
CA GLN A 13 -9.16 -1.10 -1.05
C GLN A 13 -9.30 0.43 -1.11
N LYS A 14 -9.98 1.01 -0.11
CA LYS A 14 -10.20 2.46 -0.04
C LYS A 14 -8.90 3.25 -0.07
N LYS A 15 -7.92 2.86 0.75
CA LYS A 15 -6.59 3.49 0.78
C LYS A 15 -5.89 3.40 -0.58
N SER A 16 -5.96 2.24 -1.24
CA SER A 16 -5.36 2.04 -2.56
C SER A 16 -5.97 2.94 -3.63
N PHE A 17 -7.28 3.18 -3.61
CA PHE A 17 -7.93 4.14 -4.52
C PHE A 17 -7.50 5.57 -4.26
N GLU A 18 -7.36 5.97 -2.99
CA GLU A 18 -6.83 7.29 -2.61
C GLU A 18 -5.39 7.48 -3.13
N PHE A 19 -4.55 6.46 -2.95
CA PHE A 19 -3.17 6.45 -3.43
C PHE A 19 -3.08 6.48 -4.96
N LEU A 20 -3.88 5.68 -5.67
CA LEU A 20 -3.92 5.67 -7.13
C LEU A 20 -4.34 7.05 -7.68
N LYS A 21 -5.38 7.66 -7.08
CA LYS A 21 -5.82 8.99 -7.46
C LYS A 21 -4.67 9.99 -7.36
N ASN A 22 -3.97 10.02 -6.23
CA ASN A 22 -2.81 10.88 -6.03
C ASN A 22 -1.68 10.58 -7.01
N LEU A 23 -1.40 9.30 -7.28
CA LEU A 23 -0.39 8.90 -8.28
C LEU A 23 -0.71 9.49 -9.65
N LEU A 24 -1.94 9.34 -10.13
CA LEU A 24 -2.36 9.85 -11.43
C LEU A 24 -2.42 11.39 -11.44
N ASP A 25 -2.83 12.03 -10.35
CA ASP A 25 -2.82 13.48 -10.23
C ASP A 25 -1.41 14.08 -10.20
N ASN A 26 -0.41 13.34 -9.71
CA ASN A 26 0.98 13.80 -9.59
C ASN A 26 1.91 13.30 -10.71
N HIS A 27 1.48 12.31 -11.51
CA HIS A 27 2.19 11.81 -12.67
C HIS A 27 1.67 12.51 -13.93
N LYS A 28 2.54 13.23 -14.65
CA LYS A 28 2.17 14.00 -15.86
C LYS A 28 2.90 13.52 -17.10
N GLU A 29 3.50 12.35 -17.06
CA GLU A 29 4.24 11.80 -18.17
C GLU A 29 3.48 10.65 -18.82
N ARG A 30 4.09 10.04 -19.84
CA ARG A 30 3.57 8.82 -20.44
C ARG A 30 3.60 7.69 -19.41
N ILE A 31 2.62 6.79 -19.48
CA ILE A 31 2.56 5.56 -18.70
C ILE A 31 2.97 4.42 -19.63
N ARG A 32 4.03 3.69 -19.28
CA ARG A 32 4.49 2.53 -20.05
C ARG A 32 3.81 1.25 -19.61
N GLU A 33 3.55 1.12 -18.32
CA GLU A 33 2.91 -0.05 -17.72
C GLU A 33 1.39 0.10 -17.65
N GLU A 34 0.64 -0.81 -18.26
CA GLU A 34 -0.83 -0.75 -18.25
C GLU A 34 -1.42 -1.14 -16.90
N ASP A 35 -0.70 -1.97 -16.14
CA ASP A 35 -1.13 -2.44 -14.83
C ASP A 35 -1.30 -1.33 -13.78
N VAL A 36 -0.82 -0.10 -14.04
CA VAL A 36 -1.14 1.10 -13.23
C VAL A 36 -2.65 1.27 -13.04
N PHE A 37 -3.43 0.93 -14.06
CA PHE A 37 -4.88 1.08 -14.06
C PHE A 37 -5.63 -0.16 -13.58
N ARG A 38 -4.92 -1.24 -13.23
CA ARG A 38 -5.52 -2.52 -12.85
C ARG A 38 -6.48 -2.43 -11.68
N LEU A 39 -6.24 -1.51 -10.74
CA LEU A 39 -7.14 -1.27 -9.61
C LEU A 39 -8.53 -0.74 -10.03
N LEU A 40 -8.63 -0.13 -11.22
CA LEU A 40 -9.90 0.34 -11.78
C LEU A 40 -10.64 -0.76 -12.57
N GLU A 41 -10.01 -1.92 -12.78
CA GLU A 41 -10.58 -3.03 -13.55
C GLU A 41 -11.53 -3.87 -12.68
N CYS A 42 -12.80 -3.91 -13.08
CA CYS A 42 -13.84 -4.77 -12.53
C CYS A 42 -14.87 -5.15 -13.61
N ASP A 43 -15.82 -6.02 -13.27
CA ASP A 43 -16.89 -6.43 -14.19
C ASP A 43 -17.64 -5.20 -14.76
N GLY A 44 -17.67 -5.09 -16.09
CA GLY A 44 -18.34 -3.99 -16.78
C GLY A 44 -17.45 -2.78 -17.09
N SER A 45 -16.16 -2.81 -16.72
CA SER A 45 -15.25 -1.67 -16.86
C SER A 45 -14.97 -1.30 -18.32
N GLU A 46 -14.89 -2.26 -19.24
CA GLU A 46 -14.71 -1.99 -20.66
C GLU A 46 -15.91 -1.24 -21.25
N GLN A 47 -17.13 -1.69 -20.96
CA GLN A 47 -18.34 -1.05 -21.45
C GLN A 47 -18.50 0.36 -20.87
N LEU A 48 -18.16 0.53 -19.60
CA LEU A 48 -18.16 1.84 -18.96
C LEU A 48 -17.11 2.77 -19.59
N LEU A 49 -15.88 2.29 -19.81
CA LEU A 49 -14.84 3.07 -20.47
C LEU A 49 -15.28 3.51 -21.86
N ALA A 50 -15.79 2.59 -22.69
CA ALA A 50 -16.27 2.90 -24.03
C ALA A 50 -17.40 3.94 -24.01
N LYS A 51 -18.35 3.82 -23.06
CA LYS A 51 -19.41 4.81 -22.86
C LYS A 51 -18.83 6.19 -22.49
N LEU A 52 -17.99 6.26 -21.46
CA LEU A 52 -17.42 7.51 -20.96
C LEU A 52 -16.56 8.21 -22.03
N VAL A 53 -15.84 7.44 -22.84
CA VAL A 53 -15.07 7.98 -23.97
C VAL A 53 -16.00 8.63 -25.00
N ARG A 54 -17.06 7.93 -25.43
CA ARG A 54 -18.04 8.47 -26.39
C ARG A 54 -18.73 9.75 -25.88
N GLU A 55 -18.96 9.85 -24.58
CA GLU A 55 -19.62 11.01 -23.95
C GLU A 55 -18.68 12.20 -23.70
N THR A 56 -17.40 11.94 -23.42
CA THR A 56 -16.45 12.98 -22.94
C THR A 56 -15.48 13.45 -24.01
N PHE A 57 -15.24 12.64 -25.05
CA PHE A 57 -14.24 12.90 -26.07
C PHE A 57 -14.90 13.44 -27.35
N PRO A 58 -14.37 14.51 -27.97
CA PRO A 58 -14.93 15.07 -29.18
C PRO A 58 -14.80 14.07 -30.34
N ALA A 59 -15.84 13.99 -31.17
CA ALA A 59 -15.89 13.09 -32.32
C ALA A 59 -14.70 13.33 -33.29
N ASP A 60 -14.28 14.58 -33.48
CA ASP A 60 -13.17 14.94 -34.38
C ASP A 60 -11.79 14.49 -33.85
N ILE A 61 -11.60 14.42 -32.52
CA ILE A 61 -10.37 13.89 -31.93
C ILE A 61 -10.35 12.38 -32.05
N ILE A 62 -11.50 11.73 -31.84
CA ILE A 62 -11.64 10.30 -32.06
C ILE A 62 -11.31 9.96 -33.52
N GLU A 63 -11.89 10.68 -34.48
CA GLU A 63 -11.65 10.51 -35.92
C GLU A 63 -10.18 10.78 -36.31
N LYS A 64 -9.55 11.84 -35.82
CA LYS A 64 -8.11 12.11 -36.08
C LYS A 64 -7.18 11.06 -35.49
N THR A 65 -7.55 10.49 -34.34
CA THR A 65 -6.77 9.40 -33.72
C THR A 65 -6.93 8.10 -34.53
N GLN A 66 -8.07 7.93 -35.22
CA GLN A 66 -8.32 6.84 -36.18
C GLN A 66 -7.58 7.03 -37.53
N GLU A 67 -7.31 8.26 -37.98
CA GLU A 67 -6.60 8.51 -39.25
C GLU A 67 -5.08 8.31 -39.15
N ASN A 68 -4.46 8.66 -38.01
CA ASN A 68 -3.00 8.58 -37.81
C ASN A 68 -2.50 7.18 -37.38
N ARG A 69 -3.40 6.29 -36.99
CA ARG A 69 -3.09 4.90 -36.63
C ARG A 69 -3.90 3.99 -37.53
N SER A 70 -3.32 2.94 -38.08
CA SER A 70 -3.98 2.01 -39.02
C SER A 70 -5.16 1.21 -38.43
N ARG A 71 -5.74 1.62 -37.31
CA ARG A 71 -6.78 0.92 -36.55
C ARG A 71 -7.68 1.89 -35.81
N ASP A 72 -8.97 1.55 -35.78
CA ASP A 72 -10.03 2.35 -35.20
C ASP A 72 -10.01 2.29 -33.66
N LEU A 73 -9.68 3.40 -33.00
CA LEU A 73 -9.55 3.50 -31.54
C LEU A 73 -10.87 3.15 -30.82
N LEU A 74 -12.04 3.50 -31.37
CA LEU A 74 -13.34 3.22 -30.75
C LEU A 74 -13.76 1.77 -30.96
N LEU A 75 -13.57 1.21 -32.16
CA LEU A 75 -13.83 -0.21 -32.41
C LEU A 75 -12.87 -1.09 -31.60
N GLU A 76 -11.64 -0.62 -31.34
CA GLU A 76 -10.72 -1.30 -30.45
C GLU A 76 -11.11 -1.18 -28.97
N LEU A 77 -11.70 -0.09 -28.49
CA LEU A 77 -12.11 0.00 -27.07
C LEU A 77 -13.14 -1.06 -26.65
N ASP A 78 -14.01 -1.51 -27.57
CA ASP A 78 -14.94 -2.62 -27.31
C ASP A 78 -14.25 -4.01 -27.36
N HIS A 79 -12.97 -4.08 -27.76
CA HIS A 79 -12.22 -5.32 -28.01
C HIS A 79 -10.83 -5.38 -27.35
N VAL A 80 -10.39 -4.30 -26.71
CA VAL A 80 -9.11 -4.14 -26.03
C VAL A 80 -9.34 -4.23 -24.53
N ARG A 81 -8.38 -4.82 -23.81
CA ARG A 81 -8.40 -4.86 -22.35
C ARG A 81 -8.53 -3.46 -21.77
N PHE A 82 -9.34 -3.32 -20.73
CA PHE A 82 -9.58 -2.05 -20.06
C PHE A 82 -8.29 -1.25 -19.77
N THR A 83 -7.29 -1.90 -19.17
CA THR A 83 -5.99 -1.29 -18.77
C THR A 83 -5.20 -0.73 -19.97
N GLU A 84 -5.15 -1.48 -21.08
CA GLU A 84 -4.49 -1.04 -22.30
C GLU A 84 -5.24 0.13 -22.96
N GLY A 85 -6.58 0.08 -22.96
CA GLY A 85 -7.44 1.14 -23.51
C GLY A 85 -7.20 2.48 -22.83
N ILE A 86 -7.26 2.51 -21.50
CA ILE A 86 -7.04 3.74 -20.72
C ILE A 86 -5.59 4.22 -20.80
N ARG A 87 -4.59 3.31 -20.84
CA ARG A 87 -3.18 3.68 -21.04
C ARG A 87 -2.96 4.39 -22.38
N ARG A 88 -3.57 3.89 -23.45
CA ARG A 88 -3.49 4.52 -24.79
C ARG A 88 -4.06 5.93 -24.77
N LEU A 89 -5.25 6.11 -24.18
CA LEU A 89 -5.88 7.43 -24.04
C LEU A 89 -5.03 8.39 -23.21
N TRP A 90 -4.41 7.90 -22.13
CA TRP A 90 -3.52 8.68 -21.28
C TRP A 90 -2.28 9.21 -22.03
N ASN A 91 -1.75 8.37 -22.91
CA ASN A 91 -0.53 8.62 -23.67
C ASN A 91 -0.76 9.40 -24.97
N GLU A 92 -2.01 9.64 -25.33
CA GLU A 92 -2.35 10.45 -26.50
C GLU A 92 -2.26 11.94 -26.16
N ASP A 93 -1.53 12.67 -26.99
CA ASP A 93 -1.25 14.08 -26.73
C ASP A 93 -2.55 14.88 -26.77
N GLY A 94 -2.77 15.69 -25.73
CA GLY A 94 -4.00 16.47 -25.59
C GLY A 94 -5.21 15.70 -25.09
N LEU A 95 -5.16 14.38 -24.84
CA LEU A 95 -6.29 13.62 -24.28
C LEU A 95 -6.20 13.36 -22.78
N ARG A 96 -5.01 13.48 -22.16
CA ARG A 96 -4.81 13.20 -20.73
C ARG A 96 -5.76 13.95 -19.80
N HIS A 97 -6.04 15.21 -20.07
CA HIS A 97 -6.98 16.00 -19.24
C HIS A 97 -8.42 15.45 -19.29
N ARG A 98 -8.81 14.82 -20.41
CA ARG A 98 -10.10 14.14 -20.54
C ARG A 98 -10.10 12.79 -19.84
N VAL A 99 -8.97 12.08 -19.83
CA VAL A 99 -8.82 10.87 -19.00
C VAL A 99 -9.03 11.23 -17.53
N HIS A 100 -8.43 12.32 -17.03
CA HIS A 100 -8.69 12.82 -15.68
C HIS A 100 -10.17 13.11 -15.39
N ALA A 101 -10.95 13.53 -16.40
CA ALA A 101 -12.38 13.79 -16.23
C ALA A 101 -13.22 12.51 -16.06
N ILE A 102 -12.78 11.38 -16.63
CA ILE A 102 -13.51 10.11 -16.56
C ILE A 102 -13.04 9.20 -15.40
N LEU A 103 -11.83 9.43 -14.85
CA LEU A 103 -11.28 8.66 -13.74
C LEU A 103 -12.22 8.55 -12.51
N PRO A 104 -12.91 9.62 -12.06
CA PRO A 104 -13.81 9.51 -10.90
C PRO A 104 -14.92 8.47 -11.10
N ALA A 105 -15.55 8.44 -12.28
CA ALA A 105 -16.62 7.48 -12.59
C ALA A 105 -16.09 6.04 -12.66
N LEU A 106 -14.88 5.84 -13.19
CA LEU A 106 -14.21 4.53 -13.20
C LEU A 106 -13.89 4.06 -11.78
N SER A 107 -13.35 4.95 -10.94
CA SER A 107 -13.07 4.65 -9.53
C SER A 107 -14.33 4.32 -8.73
N GLU A 108 -15.42 5.07 -8.94
CA GLU A 108 -16.71 4.79 -8.29
C GLU A 108 -17.25 3.42 -8.69
N ASN A 109 -17.18 3.05 -9.97
CA ASN A 109 -17.60 1.73 -10.45
C ASN A 109 -16.77 0.59 -9.84
N ALA A 110 -15.45 0.77 -9.77
CA ALA A 110 -14.55 -0.22 -9.18
C ALA A 110 -14.73 -0.34 -7.66
N MET A 111 -14.94 0.77 -6.95
CA MET A 111 -15.26 0.76 -5.51
C MET A 111 -16.64 0.17 -5.20
N ALA A 112 -17.59 0.24 -6.13
CA ALA A 112 -18.90 -0.42 -6.00
C ALA A 112 -18.82 -1.95 -6.07
N THR A 113 -17.63 -2.51 -6.35
CA THR A 113 -17.33 -3.93 -6.28
C THR A 113 -16.35 -4.17 -5.12
N PRO A 114 -16.84 -4.35 -3.87
CA PRO A 114 -15.99 -4.49 -2.71
C PRO A 114 -15.08 -5.71 -2.81
N TRP A 115 -13.85 -5.58 -2.30
CA TRP A 115 -12.92 -6.70 -2.19
C TRP A 115 -13.34 -7.74 -1.16
N GLU A 116 -14.12 -7.32 -0.16
CA GLU A 116 -14.59 -8.21 0.90
C GLU A 116 -15.62 -9.23 0.40
N LYS A 117 -15.69 -10.34 1.12
CA LYS A 117 -16.89 -11.19 1.11
C LYS A 117 -17.83 -10.67 2.20
N PRO A 118 -19.14 -10.53 1.94
CA PRO A 118 -20.09 -10.05 2.94
C PRO A 118 -20.00 -10.82 4.26
N GLY A 119 -19.93 -10.09 5.37
CA GLY A 119 -19.94 -10.65 6.73
C GLY A 119 -18.59 -11.15 7.26
N VAL A 120 -17.48 -10.87 6.58
CA VAL A 120 -16.12 -11.21 7.04
C VAL A 120 -15.47 -9.98 7.70
N PRO A 121 -14.92 -10.10 8.92
CA PRO A 121 -14.17 -9.01 9.55
C PRO A 121 -12.92 -8.60 8.76
N ASP A 122 -12.58 -7.31 8.78
CA ASP A 122 -11.35 -6.78 8.16
C ASP A 122 -10.14 -7.02 9.08
N VAL A 123 -9.71 -8.28 9.15
CA VAL A 123 -8.58 -8.73 9.98
C VAL A 123 -7.29 -7.96 9.65
N PHE A 124 -7.08 -7.63 8.37
CA PHE A 124 -5.89 -6.88 7.95
C PHE A 124 -5.85 -5.49 8.59
N HIS A 125 -6.98 -4.78 8.58
CA HIS A 125 -7.07 -3.47 9.23
C HIS A 125 -6.90 -3.57 10.76
N GLU A 126 -7.51 -4.57 11.42
CA GLU A 126 -7.33 -4.78 12.86
C GLU A 126 -5.86 -5.04 13.22
N LYS A 127 -5.16 -5.87 12.45
CA LYS A 127 -3.74 -6.17 12.64
C LYS A 127 -2.85 -4.96 12.35
N MET A 128 -3.22 -4.12 11.39
CA MET A 128 -2.55 -2.84 11.16
C MET A 128 -2.71 -1.88 12.33
N LEU A 129 -3.91 -1.80 12.92
CA LEU A 129 -4.13 -0.98 14.12
C LEU A 129 -3.32 -1.49 15.31
N GLU A 130 -3.23 -2.81 15.49
CA GLU A 130 -2.37 -3.44 16.50
C GLU A 130 -0.90 -3.04 16.31
N LEU A 131 -0.40 -3.10 15.06
CA LEU A 131 0.95 -2.67 14.70
C LEU A 131 1.18 -1.18 15.00
N GLN A 132 0.27 -0.33 14.54
CA GLN A 132 0.35 1.12 14.72
C GLN A 132 0.44 1.49 16.20
N GLN A 133 -0.43 0.91 17.03
CA GLN A 133 -0.48 1.18 18.46
C GLN A 133 0.77 0.65 19.18
N THR A 134 1.20 -0.57 18.84
CA THR A 134 2.35 -1.23 19.49
C THR A 134 3.65 -0.48 19.22
N LEU A 135 3.89 -0.10 17.96
CA LEU A 135 5.11 0.59 17.55
C LEU A 135 5.01 2.12 17.62
N LYS A 136 3.84 2.65 18.00
CA LYS A 136 3.52 4.08 18.04
C LYS A 136 3.78 4.77 16.70
N LEU A 137 3.37 4.12 15.61
CA LEU A 137 3.49 4.67 14.27
C LEU A 137 2.47 5.79 14.08
N SER A 138 2.90 6.90 13.50
CA SER A 138 2.01 7.96 13.03
C SER A 138 1.19 7.49 11.82
N ASP A 139 0.07 8.16 11.56
CA ASP A 139 -0.77 7.86 10.38
C ASP A 139 0.04 7.95 9.08
N LEU A 140 0.97 8.91 9.00
CA LEU A 140 1.89 9.05 7.87
C LEU A 140 2.81 7.84 7.72
N GLU A 141 3.35 7.31 8.81
CA GLU A 141 4.21 6.12 8.77
C GLU A 141 3.43 4.88 8.33
N ILE A 142 2.16 4.76 8.75
CA ILE A 142 1.26 3.73 8.25
C ILE A 142 0.99 3.91 6.76
N ASP A 143 0.68 5.12 6.30
CA ASP A 143 0.43 5.37 4.87
C ASP A 143 1.67 5.08 4.01
N ILE A 144 2.88 5.43 4.48
CA ILE A 144 4.16 5.05 3.82
C ILE A 144 4.27 3.53 3.72
N PHE A 145 4.02 2.82 4.82
CA PHE A 145 4.10 1.37 4.86
C PHE A 145 3.05 0.70 3.95
N LEU A 146 1.83 1.24 3.90
CA LEU A 146 0.76 0.75 3.03
C LEU A 146 1.08 0.93 1.55
N VAL A 147 1.65 2.06 1.13
CA VAL A 147 2.07 2.24 -0.28
C VAL A 147 3.16 1.22 -0.63
N SER A 148 4.09 0.97 0.29
CA SER A 148 5.11 -0.07 0.12
C SER A 148 4.50 -1.44 -0.11
N LEU A 149 3.59 -1.85 0.78
CA LEU A 149 2.87 -3.12 0.70
C LEU A 149 2.04 -3.23 -0.57
N ALA A 150 1.27 -2.19 -0.90
CA ALA A 150 0.44 -2.17 -2.11
C ALA A 150 1.27 -2.33 -3.38
N THR A 151 2.48 -1.76 -3.40
CA THR A 151 3.39 -1.86 -4.55
C THR A 151 4.00 -3.26 -4.65
N GLU A 152 4.44 -3.84 -3.53
CA GLU A 152 5.03 -5.17 -3.51
C GLU A 152 4.01 -6.27 -3.87
N GLU A 153 2.78 -6.14 -3.39
CA GLU A 153 1.67 -7.05 -3.68
C GLU A 153 1.00 -6.80 -5.06
N GLY A 154 1.52 -5.85 -5.85
CA GLY A 154 1.01 -5.54 -7.19
C GLY A 154 -0.40 -4.94 -7.23
N ILE A 155 -0.90 -4.42 -6.09
CA ILE A 155 -2.14 -3.65 -5.99
C ILE A 155 -1.96 -2.29 -6.67
N LEU A 156 -0.85 -1.61 -6.36
CA LEU A 156 -0.41 -0.40 -7.03
C LEU A 156 0.78 -0.75 -7.93
N ASN A 157 0.74 -0.30 -9.18
CA ASN A 157 1.79 -0.59 -10.15
C ASN A 157 2.49 0.70 -10.58
N HIS A 158 3.79 0.58 -10.84
CA HIS A 158 4.61 1.71 -11.21
C HIS A 158 4.35 2.13 -12.67
N PRO A 159 4.23 3.43 -12.98
CA PRO A 159 4.05 3.94 -14.36
C PRO A 159 5.12 3.55 -15.38
N ASP A 160 6.35 3.34 -14.92
CA ASP A 160 7.53 2.97 -15.73
C ASP A 160 8.36 1.88 -15.02
N PRO A 161 8.42 0.62 -15.49
CA PRO A 161 8.85 -0.54 -14.69
C PRO A 161 10.36 -0.63 -14.31
N GLY A 162 11.08 0.48 -14.25
CA GLY A 162 12.46 0.53 -13.75
C GLY A 162 12.57 0.33 -12.24
N ARG A 163 12.60 -0.93 -11.76
CA ARG A 163 12.75 -1.29 -10.33
C ARG A 163 14.10 -0.83 -9.77
N SER A 164 14.13 0.32 -9.12
CA SER A 164 15.27 0.80 -8.31
C SER A 164 14.76 1.38 -6.99
N PHE A 165 15.61 1.60 -5.99
CA PHE A 165 15.23 2.30 -4.75
C PHE A 165 14.49 3.62 -5.04
N ASN A 166 14.95 4.35 -6.06
CA ASN A 166 14.32 5.58 -6.53
C ASN A 166 12.88 5.35 -7.03
N SER A 167 12.54 4.16 -7.52
CA SER A 167 11.19 3.81 -7.98
C SER A 167 10.21 3.66 -6.81
N LYS A 168 10.63 3.08 -5.67
CA LYS A 168 9.75 2.98 -4.49
C LYS A 168 9.57 4.32 -3.80
N LEU A 169 10.65 5.08 -3.66
CA LEU A 169 10.58 6.43 -3.13
C LEU A 169 9.69 7.32 -4.01
N PHE A 170 9.78 7.18 -5.34
CA PHE A 170 8.88 7.81 -6.29
C PHE A 170 7.42 7.41 -6.05
N MET A 171 7.11 6.10 -5.92
CA MET A 171 5.74 5.64 -5.66
C MET A 171 5.19 6.24 -4.38
N MET A 172 5.94 6.17 -3.28
CA MET A 172 5.55 6.79 -2.01
C MET A 172 5.31 8.29 -2.17
N SER A 173 6.20 9.01 -2.86
CA SER A 173 6.07 10.45 -3.09
C SER A 173 4.79 10.80 -3.85
N LYS A 174 4.51 10.09 -4.94
CA LYS A 174 3.37 10.37 -5.81
C LYS A 174 2.04 9.95 -5.18
N CYS A 175 1.98 8.74 -4.61
CA CYS A 175 0.79 8.21 -3.95
C CYS A 175 0.39 9.00 -2.70
N LEU A 176 1.38 9.55 -1.98
CA LEU A 176 1.13 10.32 -0.77
C LEU A 176 1.08 11.84 -1.00
N ASN A 177 1.29 12.29 -2.24
CA ASN A 177 1.33 13.73 -2.59
C ASN A 177 2.33 14.51 -1.72
N MET A 178 3.53 13.96 -1.54
CA MET A 178 4.57 14.51 -0.65
C MET A 178 5.94 14.45 -1.30
N GLY A 179 6.82 15.39 -0.95
CA GLY A 179 8.20 15.39 -1.43
C GLY A 179 9.01 14.22 -0.88
N GLU A 180 9.89 13.65 -1.70
CA GLU A 180 10.75 12.52 -1.33
C GLU A 180 11.58 12.76 -0.07
N ALA A 181 12.03 14.00 0.17
CA ALA A 181 12.78 14.36 1.37
C ALA A 181 11.99 14.14 2.68
N ILE A 182 10.66 14.33 2.66
CA ILE A 182 9.79 14.09 3.82
C ILE A 182 9.71 12.59 4.08
N ILE A 183 9.58 11.79 3.02
CA ILE A 183 9.54 10.33 3.13
C ILE A 183 10.88 9.81 3.66
N LEU A 184 12.00 10.28 3.10
CA LEU A 184 13.35 9.93 3.55
C LEU A 184 13.59 10.25 5.04
N ASP A 185 13.08 11.38 5.55
CA ASP A 185 13.14 11.64 7.00
C ASP A 185 12.39 10.57 7.79
N ARG A 186 11.21 10.14 7.33
CA ARG A 186 10.38 9.14 8.02
C ARG A 186 10.94 7.72 7.95
N VAL A 187 11.67 7.40 6.89
CA VAL A 187 12.36 6.11 6.72
C VAL A 187 13.85 6.20 7.05
N ALA A 188 14.27 7.12 7.93
CA ALA A 188 15.63 7.14 8.42
C ALA A 188 15.89 5.96 9.41
N PRO A 189 17.12 5.42 9.52
CA PRO A 189 17.39 4.22 10.33
C PRO A 189 16.95 4.27 11.80
N GLN A 190 16.94 5.46 12.39
CA GLN A 190 16.54 5.72 13.77
C GLN A 190 15.02 5.85 13.96
N LYS A 191 14.25 5.99 12.88
CA LYS A 191 12.80 6.18 12.92
C LYS A 191 12.08 4.83 12.96
N PRO A 192 10.85 4.80 13.48
CA PRO A 192 10.13 3.55 13.74
C PRO A 192 10.10 2.55 12.58
N LEU A 193 9.81 2.99 11.35
CA LEU A 193 9.65 2.09 10.20
C LEU A 193 10.89 1.24 9.90
N LEU A 194 12.09 1.83 9.90
CA LEU A 194 13.34 1.06 9.71
C LEU A 194 13.85 0.47 11.02
N ARG A 195 13.76 1.22 12.13
CA ARG A 195 14.24 0.76 13.44
C ARG A 195 13.58 -0.54 13.88
N PHE A 196 12.28 -0.66 13.64
CA PHE A 196 11.50 -1.86 13.93
C PHE A 196 11.36 -2.77 12.71
N GLN A 197 12.13 -2.55 11.63
CA GLN A 197 12.12 -3.43 10.47
C GLN A 197 10.71 -3.67 9.89
N CYS A 198 9.82 -2.68 9.95
CA CYS A 198 8.58 -2.72 9.16
C CYS A 198 8.94 -2.64 7.68
N LEU A 199 9.92 -1.79 7.37
CA LEU A 199 10.59 -1.67 6.09
C LEU A 199 12.07 -2.05 6.22
N ASP A 200 12.66 -2.60 5.16
CA ASP A 200 14.10 -2.79 5.03
C ASP A 200 14.80 -1.56 4.42
N ASN A 201 16.13 -1.63 4.23
CA ASN A 201 16.90 -0.52 3.65
C ASN A 201 16.55 -0.22 2.18
N ASN A 202 15.90 -1.15 1.48
CA ASN A 202 15.39 -0.97 0.13
C ASN A 202 13.93 -0.53 0.12
N LEU A 203 13.36 -0.22 1.29
CA LEU A 203 11.93 0.08 1.47
C LEU A 203 11.03 -1.09 1.06
N ASP A 204 11.49 -2.32 1.23
CA ASP A 204 10.64 -3.51 1.13
C ASP A 204 9.92 -3.78 2.45
N PRO A 205 8.63 -4.14 2.42
CA PRO A 205 7.93 -4.64 3.59
C PRO A 205 8.58 -5.90 4.14
N ASN A 206 8.58 -6.03 5.47
CA ASN A 206 9.04 -7.25 6.11
C ASN A 206 8.04 -8.40 5.92
N ASN A 207 8.47 -9.49 5.29
CA ASN A 207 7.61 -10.65 5.01
C ASN A 207 7.01 -11.31 6.26
N ASN A 208 7.73 -11.36 7.39
CA ASN A 208 7.19 -11.92 8.62
C ASN A 208 6.07 -11.05 9.17
N LEU A 209 6.27 -9.73 9.12
CA LEU A 209 5.24 -8.77 9.50
C LEU A 209 4.04 -8.88 8.55
N PHE A 210 4.27 -9.05 7.25
CA PHE A 210 3.20 -9.25 6.27
C PHE A 210 2.36 -10.51 6.56
N MET A 211 2.99 -11.62 6.93
CA MET A 211 2.27 -12.83 7.35
C MET A 211 1.38 -12.59 8.57
N PHE A 212 1.87 -11.83 9.56
CA PHE A 212 1.08 -11.40 10.72
C PHE A 212 -0.12 -10.54 10.31
N LEU A 213 0.10 -9.55 9.46
CA LEU A 213 -0.96 -8.65 8.97
C LEU A 213 -2.03 -9.41 8.17
N CYS A 214 -1.62 -10.45 7.44
CA CYS A 214 -2.51 -11.34 6.73
C CYS A 214 -3.15 -12.42 7.61
N GLY A 215 -2.98 -12.38 8.93
CA GLY A 215 -3.54 -13.38 9.85
C GLY A 215 -3.07 -14.80 9.60
N MET A 216 -1.91 -14.97 8.94
CA MET A 216 -1.34 -16.29 8.60
C MET A 216 -0.56 -16.91 9.77
N THR A 217 -0.40 -16.17 10.85
CA THR A 217 0.23 -16.64 12.09
C THR A 217 -0.63 -16.25 13.29
N GLU A 218 -0.69 -17.14 14.28
CA GLU A 218 -1.29 -16.89 15.59
C GLU A 218 -0.28 -16.28 16.57
N GLU A 219 0.99 -16.18 16.17
CA GLU A 219 2.01 -15.57 17.02
C GLU A 219 1.70 -14.09 17.26
N PRO A 220 1.73 -13.64 18.53
CA PRO A 220 1.58 -12.22 18.84
C PRO A 220 2.63 -11.37 18.14
N LEU A 221 2.28 -10.14 17.76
CA LEU A 221 3.21 -9.20 17.11
C LEU A 221 4.51 -9.04 17.92
N ALA A 222 4.40 -9.06 19.24
CA ALA A 222 5.54 -8.95 20.14
C ALA A 222 6.63 -10.01 19.86
N SER A 223 6.27 -11.23 19.44
CA SER A 223 7.24 -12.29 19.12
C SER A 223 8.14 -11.93 17.94
N SER A 224 7.74 -10.99 17.07
CA SER A 224 8.56 -10.51 15.97
C SER A 224 9.69 -9.57 16.42
N TYR A 225 9.57 -8.98 17.62
CA TYR A 225 10.48 -7.92 18.10
C TYR A 225 11.13 -8.23 19.45
N PHE A 226 10.55 -9.15 20.21
CA PHE A 226 10.98 -9.48 21.56
C PHE A 226 11.20 -10.99 21.66
N VAL A 227 12.30 -11.36 22.31
CA VAL A 227 12.54 -12.73 22.75
C VAL A 227 11.99 -12.88 24.16
N LYS A 228 11.11 -13.85 24.37
CA LYS A 228 10.57 -14.16 25.70
C LYS A 228 11.72 -14.69 26.59
N ASP A 229 11.98 -14.01 27.70
CA ASP A 229 12.83 -14.60 28.76
C ASP A 229 12.04 -15.71 29.47
N THR A 230 12.50 -16.94 29.35
CA THR A 230 11.89 -18.12 29.98
C THR A 230 12.55 -18.48 31.32
N ASN A 231 13.57 -17.73 31.73
CA ASN A 231 14.34 -18.08 32.92
C ASN A 231 13.57 -17.84 34.22
N GLU A 232 12.73 -16.80 34.29
CA GLU A 232 12.04 -16.42 35.53
C GLU A 232 10.77 -15.62 35.24
N THR A 233 9.64 -16.01 35.83
CA THR A 233 8.36 -15.31 35.69
C THR A 233 8.23 -14.27 36.80
N LEU A 234 7.97 -13.00 36.44
CA LEU A 234 7.74 -11.93 37.41
C LEU A 234 6.36 -12.10 38.07
N PRO A 235 6.26 -12.18 39.41
CA PRO A 235 4.98 -12.25 40.11
C PRO A 235 4.19 -10.94 39.93
N TRP A 236 2.92 -11.02 39.54
CA TRP A 236 2.05 -9.85 39.37
C TRP A 236 1.93 -8.99 40.64
N SER A 237 2.10 -9.58 41.83
CA SER A 237 2.14 -8.87 43.11
C SER A 237 3.28 -7.86 43.24
N ASP A 238 4.33 -8.00 42.43
CA ASP A 238 5.61 -7.32 42.65
C ASP A 238 5.82 -6.11 41.74
N PHE A 239 4.84 -5.75 40.89
CA PHE A 239 4.97 -4.60 39.99
C PHE A 239 5.19 -3.27 40.72
N ALA A 240 4.66 -3.12 41.93
CA ALA A 240 4.87 -1.93 42.77
C ALA A 240 6.29 -1.84 43.36
N ASP A 241 7.04 -2.95 43.42
CA ASP A 241 8.38 -3.04 44.00
C ASP A 241 9.42 -3.61 43.02
N LEU A 242 9.12 -3.57 41.72
CA LEU A 242 9.92 -4.20 40.64
C LEU A 242 11.41 -3.78 40.67
N THR A 243 11.67 -2.52 41.04
CA THR A 243 13.02 -1.97 41.19
C THR A 243 13.75 -2.47 42.46
N LYS A 244 13.03 -2.81 43.54
CA LYS A 244 13.61 -3.24 44.81
C LYS A 244 13.91 -4.74 44.84
N THR A 245 13.01 -5.57 44.31
CA THR A 245 13.11 -7.03 44.42
C THR A 245 13.73 -7.66 43.18
N HIS A 246 13.41 -7.14 41.99
CA HIS A 246 13.75 -7.76 40.69
C HIS A 246 14.64 -6.87 39.82
N GLY A 247 15.19 -5.78 40.37
CA GLY A 247 16.10 -4.87 39.66
C GLY A 247 17.36 -5.58 39.11
N ALA A 248 17.74 -6.71 39.69
CA ALA A 248 18.81 -7.57 39.18
C ALA A 248 18.45 -8.24 37.84
N ILE A 249 17.19 -8.63 37.63
CA ILE A 249 16.71 -9.22 36.37
C ILE A 249 16.73 -8.17 35.28
N LEU A 250 16.20 -6.97 35.55
CA LEU A 250 16.26 -5.84 34.60
C LEU A 250 17.71 -5.46 34.28
N LYS A 251 18.59 -5.37 35.28
CA LYS A 251 20.03 -5.13 35.05
C LYS A 251 20.64 -6.22 34.19
N ARG A 252 20.38 -7.50 34.49
CA ARG A 252 20.86 -8.64 33.70
C ARG A 252 20.43 -8.50 32.25
N MET A 253 19.13 -8.30 32.00
CA MET A 253 18.56 -8.09 30.65
C MET A 253 19.20 -6.92 29.91
N LEU A 254 19.42 -5.79 30.59
CA LEU A 254 20.08 -4.61 30.03
C LEU A 254 21.58 -4.83 29.77
N THR A 255 22.24 -5.71 30.52
CA THR A 255 23.68 -6.00 30.36
C THR A 255 23.99 -7.14 29.40
N THR A 256 22.97 -7.83 28.87
CA THR A 256 23.16 -9.02 28.02
C THR A 256 23.70 -8.73 26.61
N GLY A 257 23.97 -7.46 26.26
CA GLY A 257 24.60 -7.13 24.98
C GLY A 257 25.04 -5.66 24.86
N ASP A 258 25.81 -5.36 23.80
CA ASP A 258 26.37 -4.02 23.52
C ASP A 258 25.36 -3.04 22.89
N LYS A 259 24.09 -3.42 22.78
CA LYS A 259 23.04 -2.63 22.11
C LYS A 259 21.95 -2.22 23.09
N PRO A 260 21.31 -1.05 22.89
CA PRO A 260 20.14 -0.64 23.66
C PRO A 260 19.03 -1.69 23.56
N VAL A 261 18.56 -2.20 24.70
CA VAL A 261 17.50 -3.22 24.78
C VAL A 261 16.18 -2.56 25.18
N ASN A 262 15.09 -2.89 24.47
CA ASN A 262 13.73 -2.56 24.92
C ASN A 262 13.17 -3.78 25.67
N ILE A 263 12.66 -3.55 26.89
CA ILE A 263 12.06 -4.62 27.70
C ILE A 263 10.55 -4.45 27.66
N LEU A 264 9.84 -5.46 27.13
CA LEU A 264 8.40 -5.54 27.17
C LEU A 264 7.99 -6.39 28.39
N LEU A 265 7.36 -5.77 29.37
CA LEU A 265 6.74 -6.49 30.49
C LEU A 265 5.25 -6.68 30.16
N TYR A 266 4.80 -7.92 30.13
CA TYR A 266 3.41 -8.27 29.88
C TYR A 266 2.97 -9.37 30.85
N GLY A 267 1.71 -9.32 31.28
CA GLY A 267 1.13 -10.24 32.25
C GLY A 267 -0.07 -11.00 31.66
N ALA A 268 -0.36 -12.16 32.24
CA ALA A 268 -1.63 -12.87 32.04
C ALA A 268 -2.74 -12.23 32.88
#